data_AF-A0A3B8VBR3-F1
#
_entry.id   AF-A0A3B8VBR3-F1
#
_cell.length_a   1.000
_cell.length_b   1.000
_cell.length_c   1.000
_cell.angle_alpha   90.00
_cell.angle_beta   90.00
_cell.angle_gamma   90.00
#
_symmetry.space_group_name_H-M   'P 1'
#
loop_
_entity.id
_entity.type
_entity.pdbx_description
1 polymer ?
#
loop_
_entity_poly.entity_id
_entity_poly.type
_entity_poly.pdbx_seq_one_letter_code
_entity_poly.pdbx_strand_id
1 'polypeptide(L)' 'MTYKIVLWDKERPFTAISQRWWINFCNSLAYELSEYNVNQKLKEYHAKYVSANEQIYIEFEDEKYSSMLILRFS' A
#
# COMPACT_ATOMS: atom_id res chain seq x y z
N MET A 1 8.09 0.06 -15.56
CA MET A 1 8.13 -1.27 -14.93
C MET A 1 7.38 -1.12 -13.62
N THR A 2 6.32 -1.88 -13.36
CA THR A 2 5.52 -1.68 -12.14
C THR A 2 6.28 -2.22 -10.92
N TYR A 3 6.24 -1.49 -9.81
CA TYR A 3 6.87 -1.85 -8.56
C TYR A 3 5.80 -2.32 -7.56
N LYS A 4 6.05 -3.42 -6.84
CA LYS A 4 5.06 -4.01 -5.95
C LYS A 4 5.58 -4.09 -4.53
N ILE A 5 4.78 -3.61 -3.58
CA ILE A 5 4.99 -3.84 -2.16
C ILE A 5 3.91 -4.76 -1.64
N VAL A 6 4.30 -5.93 -1.17
CA VAL A 6 3.39 -6.91 -0.57
C VAL A 6 3.11 -6.53 0.88
N LEU A 7 1.83 -6.37 1.21
CA LEU A 7 1.33 -6.12 2.56
C LEU A 7 1.02 -7.44 3.27
N TRP A 8 0.50 -8.42 2.54
CA TRP A 8 0.19 -9.75 3.03
C TRP A 8 0.22 -10.79 1.91
N ASP A 9 0.64 -12.01 2.25
CA ASP A 9 0.74 -13.14 1.32
C ASP A 9 0.39 -14.44 2.06
N LYS A 10 -0.56 -15.22 1.54
CA LYS A 10 -0.97 -16.50 2.13
C LYS A 10 0.16 -17.51 2.17
N GLU A 11 1.06 -17.52 1.19
CA GLU A 11 2.20 -18.46 1.18
C GLU A 11 3.25 -18.08 2.24
N ARG A 12 3.25 -16.81 2.67
CA ARG A 12 4.20 -16.28 3.65
C ARG A 12 3.50 -15.34 4.65
N PRO A 13 2.60 -15.87 5.48
CA PRO A 13 1.72 -15.07 6.33
C PRO A 13 2.48 -14.33 7.44
N PHE A 14 3.68 -14.80 7.80
CA PHE A 14 4.53 -14.21 8.84
C PHE A 14 5.53 -13.16 8.30
N THR A 15 5.64 -13.00 6.98
CA THR A 15 6.37 -11.87 6.37
C THR A 15 5.47 -10.67 6.12
N ALA A 16 4.37 -10.54 6.87
CA ALA A 16 3.65 -9.27 6.94
C ALA A 16 4.68 -8.21 7.36
N ILE A 17 5.17 -7.46 6.38
CA ILE A 17 6.18 -6.44 6.62
C ILE A 17 5.48 -5.47 7.57
N SER A 18 6.01 -5.30 8.78
CA SER A 18 5.56 -4.26 9.70
C SER A 18 5.89 -2.92 9.06
N GLN A 19 5.02 -2.47 8.17
CA GLN A 19 5.17 -1.24 7.43
C GLN A 19 4.51 -0.17 8.26
N ARG A 20 5.27 0.38 9.22
CA ARG A 20 4.84 1.53 10.02
C ARG A 20 4.27 2.65 9.13
N TRP A 21 4.86 2.82 7.94
CA TRP A 21 4.36 3.75 6.94
C TRP A 21 2.95 3.41 6.43
N TRP A 22 2.61 2.14 6.27
CA TRP A 22 1.27 1.71 5.84
C TRP A 22 0.23 2.00 6.93
N ILE A 23 0.59 1.75 8.20
CA ILE A 23 -0.25 2.10 9.35
C ILE A 23 -0.49 3.61 9.39
N ASN A 24 0.57 4.42 9.23
CA ASN A 24 0.46 5.88 9.20
C ASN A 24 -0.37 6.38 8.01
N PHE A 25 -0.22 5.76 6.84
CA PHE A 25 -1.06 6.02 5.67
C PHE A 25 -2.55 5.74 5.98
N CYS A 26 -2.87 4.56 6.53
CA CYS A 26 -4.24 4.20 6.92
C CYS A 26 -4.80 5.16 7.99
N ASN A 27 -4.00 5.52 8.99
CA ASN A 27 -4.40 6.47 10.03
C ASN A 27 -4.74 7.86 9.44
N SER A 28 -4.06 8.25 8.35
CA SER A 28 -4.35 9.52 7.66
C SER A 28 -5.69 9.53 6.90
N LEU A 29 -6.38 8.40 6.81
CA LEU A 29 -7.74 8.25 6.28
C LEU A 29 -8.80 8.23 7.39
N ALA A 30 -8.39 8.21 8.67
CA ALA A 30 -9.26 8.23 9.84
C ALA A 30 -10.43 7.22 9.74
N TYR A 31 -11.67 7.68 9.95
CA TYR A 31 -12.89 6.86 9.94
C TYR A 31 -13.35 6.46 8.53
N GLU A 32 -12.72 6.98 7.48
CA GLU A 32 -13.12 6.75 6.09
C GLU A 32 -12.33 5.59 5.45
N LEU A 33 -11.80 4.67 6.27
CA LEU A 33 -10.99 3.56 5.78
C LEU A 33 -11.84 2.56 4.98
N SER A 34 -11.86 2.75 3.66
CA SER A 34 -12.47 1.86 2.68
C SER A 34 -11.49 1.63 1.52
N GLU A 35 -11.63 0.52 0.81
CA GLU A 35 -10.79 0.23 -0.37
C GLU A 35 -10.89 1.35 -1.42
N TYR A 36 -12.08 1.94 -1.58
CA TYR A 36 -12.28 3.08 -2.47
C TYR A 36 -11.43 4.28 -2.03
N ASN A 37 -11.50 4.70 -0.76
CA ASN A 37 -10.77 5.87 -0.28
C ASN A 37 -9.26 5.64 -0.23
N VAL A 38 -8.83 4.42 0.11
CA VAL A 38 -7.43 3.99 0.00
C VAL A 38 -6.95 4.17 -1.44
N ASN A 39 -7.68 3.64 -2.43
CA ASN A 39 -7.31 3.77 -3.83
C ASN A 39 -7.40 5.22 -4.35
N GLN A 40 -8.34 6.04 -3.88
CA GLN A 40 -8.38 7.46 -4.24
C GLN A 40 -7.12 8.19 -3.78
N LYS A 41 -6.67 7.95 -2.54
CA LYS A 41 -5.46 8.59 -2.01
C LYS A 41 -4.18 8.04 -2.63
N LEU A 42 -4.13 6.73 -2.92
CA LEU A 42 -2.97 6.11 -3.59
C LEU A 42 -2.76 6.62 -5.03
N LYS A 43 -3.80 7.13 -5.71
CA LYS A 43 -3.65 7.77 -7.03
C LYS A 43 -2.72 8.98 -7.01
N GLU A 44 -2.64 9.71 -5.89
CA GLU A 44 -1.69 10.83 -5.71
C GLU A 44 -0.23 10.36 -5.82
N TYR A 45 0.01 9.07 -5.59
CA TYR A 45 1.32 8.42 -5.64
C TYR A 45 1.40 7.41 -6.78
N HIS A 46 0.60 7.55 -7.84
CA HIS A 46 0.61 6.65 -8.99
C HIS A 46 0.55 5.17 -8.60
N ALA A 47 -0.29 4.88 -7.61
CA ALA A 47 -0.39 3.57 -6.98
C ALA A 47 -1.83 3.09 -6.86
N LYS A 48 -1.99 1.78 -6.71
CA LYS A 48 -3.27 1.12 -6.43
C LYS A 48 -3.10 0.02 -5.39
N TYR A 49 -4.06 -0.06 -4.48
CA TYR A 49 -4.23 -1.17 -3.57
C TYR A 49 -4.94 -2.31 -4.30
N VAL A 50 -4.40 -3.52 -4.21
CA VAL A 50 -4.94 -4.71 -4.84
C VAL A 50 -5.05 -5.83 -3.81
N SER A 51 -6.25 -6.40 -3.70
CA SER A 51 -6.53 -7.61 -2.94
C SER A 51 -7.01 -8.68 -3.91
N ALA A 52 -6.11 -9.56 -4.33
CA ALA A 52 -6.40 -10.60 -5.32
C ALA A 52 -5.50 -11.82 -5.11
N ASN A 53 -5.97 -13.00 -5.54
CA ASN A 53 -5.18 -14.24 -5.56
C ASN A 53 -4.51 -14.54 -4.21
N GLU A 54 -5.24 -14.37 -3.11
CA GLU A 54 -4.73 -14.65 -1.76
C GLU A 54 -3.48 -13.82 -1.37
N GLN A 55 -3.35 -12.64 -1.98
CA GLN A 55 -2.34 -11.65 -1.68
C GLN A 55 -2.96 -10.26 -1.57
N ILE A 56 -2.35 -9.43 -0.73
CA ILE A 56 -2.67 -8.01 -0.61
C ILE A 56 -1.38 -7.23 -0.87
N TYR A 57 -1.40 -6.34 -1.85
CA TYR A 57 -0.24 -5.55 -2.24
C TYR A 57 -0.62 -4.17 -2.74
N ILE A 58 0.36 -3.27 -2.76
CA ILE A 58 0.28 -1.99 -3.44
C ILE A 58 1.14 -2.07 -4.70
N GLU A 59 0.53 -1.77 -5.84
CA GLU A 59 1.21 -1.69 -7.12
C GLU A 59 1.41 -0.22 -7.49
N PHE A 60 2.67 0.15 -7.73
CA PHE A 60 3.11 1.48 -8.16
C PHE A 60 3.52 1.42 -9.62
N GLU A 61 3.29 2.51 -10.37
CA GLU A 61 3.77 2.65 -11.74
C GLU A 61 5.31 2.62 -11.84
N ASP A 62 6.01 3.05 -10.77
CA ASP A 62 7.46 3.17 -10.68
C ASP A 62 7.93 3.14 -9.21
N GLU A 63 9.17 2.69 -8.96
CA GLU A 63 9.79 2.61 -7.62
C GLU A 63 9.96 3.99 -6.96
N LYS A 64 10.15 5.06 -7.74
CA LYS A 64 10.28 6.42 -7.18
C LYS A 64 9.03 6.83 -6.39
N TYR A 65 7.85 6.39 -6.83
CA TYR A 65 6.59 6.73 -6.18
C TYR A 65 6.37 5.96 -4.89
N SER A 66 6.82 4.71 -4.84
CA SER A 66 6.81 3.94 -3.59
C SER A 66 7.72 4.59 -2.55
N SER A 67 8.90 5.06 -2.97
CA SER A 67 9.82 5.81 -2.11
C SER A 67 9.19 7.10 -1.60
N MET A 68 8.50 7.87 -2.45
CA MET A 68 7.79 9.09 -2.05
C MET A 68 6.68 8.81 -1.03
N LEU A 69 5.84 7.79 -1.28
CA LEU A 69 4.77 7.40 -0.36
C LEU A 69 5.35 6.98 0.99
N ILE A 70 6.35 6.10 0.99
CA ILE A 70 7.00 5.62 2.21
C ILE A 70 7.58 6.79 2.99
N LEU A 71 8.34 7.69 2.35
CA LEU A 71 8.93 8.85 3.02
C LEU A 71 7.86 9.78 3.62
N ARG A 72 6.73 9.98 2.93
CA ARG A 72 5.65 10.85 3.42
C ARG A 72 4.99 10.32 4.69
N PHE A 73 4.90 8.99 4.83
CA PHE A 73 4.17 8.36 5.92
C PHE A 73 5.06 7.56 6.89
N SER A 74 6.39 7.63 6.80
CA SER A 74 7.31 6.91 7.72
C SER A 74 7.25 7.40 9.17
#